data_AF-A0A090GH16-F1
#
_entry.id   AF-A0A090GH16-F1
#
_cell.length_a   1.000
_cell.length_b   1.000
_cell.length_c   1.000
_cell.angle_alpha   90.00
_cell.angle_beta   90.00
_cell.angle_gamma   90.00
#
_symmetry.space_group_name_H-M   'P 1'
#
loop_
_entity.id
_entity.type
_entity.pdbx_description
1 polymer ?
#
loop_
_entity_poly.entity_id
_entity_poly.type
_entity_poly.pdbx_seq_one_letter_code
_entity_poly.pdbx_strand_id
1 'polypeptide(L)'
;MKAVVAIMKSAVAAEPLDPLLAAINLYRFAGEAYDDMPADLTEDEEADAFKRLCADPDAVLTAWDKPATTHEGAVAALRLAQQELEADGEPIVKSLVTAALRYFEGRTNA
;
A
#
# COMPACT_ATOMS: atom_id res chain seq x y z
N MET A 1 20.10 14.54 -45.32
CA MET A 1 20.25 14.85 -43.88
C MET A 1 18.88 14.94 -43.24
N LYS A 2 18.58 14.08 -42.26
CA LYS A 2 18.07 14.43 -40.92
C LYS A 2 17.86 13.11 -40.16
N ALA A 3 18.66 12.97 -39.10
CA ALA A 3 18.73 11.80 -38.25
C ALA A 3 17.43 11.61 -37.48
N VAL A 4 16.87 10.40 -37.53
CA VAL A 4 15.85 9.96 -36.57
C VAL A 4 16.60 9.63 -35.30
N VAL A 5 16.61 10.57 -34.36
CA VAL A 5 17.20 10.40 -33.04
C VAL A 5 16.39 9.33 -32.31
N ALA A 6 16.99 8.16 -32.15
CA ALA A 6 16.52 7.13 -31.24
C ALA A 6 16.59 7.69 -29.82
N ILE A 7 15.43 7.96 -29.21
CA ILE A 7 15.35 8.31 -27.80
C ILE A 7 15.35 6.99 -27.02
N MET A 8 16.55 6.50 -26.68
CA MET A 8 16.71 5.59 -25.55
C MET A 8 16.43 6.41 -24.28
N LYS A 9 15.20 6.32 -23.76
CA LYS A 9 14.93 6.78 -22.40
C LYS A 9 15.56 5.76 -21.47
N SER A 10 16.69 6.14 -20.88
CA SER A 10 17.41 5.41 -19.86
C SER A 10 16.45 4.72 -18.88
N ALA A 11 16.64 3.42 -18.67
CA ALA A 11 16.07 2.73 -17.53
C ALA A 11 16.73 3.32 -16.29
N VAL A 12 16.08 4.34 -15.72
CA VAL A 12 16.29 4.73 -14.33
C VAL A 12 16.21 3.43 -13.55
N ALA A 13 17.30 3.02 -12.92
CA ALA A 13 17.30 1.87 -12.04
C ALA A 13 16.15 2.08 -11.07
N ALA A 14 15.08 1.29 -11.22
CA ALA A 14 13.97 1.33 -10.29
C ALA A 14 14.59 1.08 -8.92
N GLU A 15 14.45 2.04 -8.00
CA GLU A 15 14.79 1.75 -6.61
C GLU A 15 14.09 0.45 -6.21
N PRO A 16 14.71 -0.40 -5.37
CA PRO A 16 14.05 -1.59 -4.88
C PRO A 16 12.66 -1.19 -4.37
N LEU A 17 11.62 -1.63 -5.09
CA LEU A 17 10.25 -1.27 -4.77
C LEU A 17 9.97 -1.82 -3.37
N ASP A 18 9.74 -0.94 -2.39
CA ASP A 18 9.34 -1.37 -1.06
C ASP A 18 7.98 -2.05 -1.16
N PRO A 19 7.88 -3.39 -0.94
CA PRO A 19 6.64 -4.10 -1.20
C PRO A 19 5.53 -3.66 -0.25
N LEU A 20 5.86 -3.26 0.98
CA LEU A 20 4.89 -2.77 1.95
C LEU A 20 4.38 -1.40 1.54
N LEU A 21 5.26 -0.50 1.11
CA LEU A 21 4.85 0.80 0.59
C LEU A 21 3.93 0.67 -0.62
N ALA A 22 4.23 -0.26 -1.53
CA ALA A 22 3.36 -0.56 -2.68
C ALA A 22 1.97 -1.05 -2.24
N ALA A 23 1.91 -1.95 -1.25
CA ALA A 23 0.64 -2.44 -0.71
C ALA A 23 -0.18 -1.34 -0.01
N ILE A 24 0.48 -0.46 0.77
CA ILE A 24 -0.15 0.70 1.41
C ILE A 24 -0.74 1.66 0.37
N ASN A 25 0.01 1.93 -0.70
CA ASN A 25 -0.45 2.80 -1.77
C ASN A 25 -1.64 2.20 -2.51
N LEU A 26 -1.64 0.87 -2.73
CA LEU A 26 -2.78 0.18 -3.32
C LEU A 26 -4.02 0.26 -2.42
N TYR A 27 -3.87 0.01 -1.12
CA TYR A 27 -4.97 0.11 -0.15
C TYR A 27 -5.64 1.49 -0.20
N ARG A 28 -4.84 2.57 -0.14
CA ARG A 28 -5.36 3.94 -0.21
C ARG A 28 -6.03 4.24 -1.54
N PHE A 29 -5.37 3.92 -2.65
CA PHE A 29 -5.92 4.14 -3.98
C PHE A 29 -7.23 3.37 -4.19
N ALA A 30 -7.31 2.14 -3.69
CA ALA A 30 -8.50 1.32 -3.81
C ALA A 30 -9.66 1.86 -2.96
N GLY A 31 -9.38 2.33 -1.73
CA GLY A 31 -10.37 3.01 -0.89
C GLY A 31 -10.91 4.28 -1.54
N GLU A 32 -10.03 5.16 -2.04
CA GLU A 32 -10.44 6.36 -2.78
C GLU A 32 -11.28 6.01 -4.01
N ALA A 33 -10.90 4.96 -4.76
CA ALA A 33 -11.66 4.49 -5.91
C ALA A 33 -13.03 3.90 -5.54
N TYR A 34 -13.19 3.37 -4.32
CA TYR A 34 -14.48 2.92 -3.80
C TYR A 34 -15.36 4.11 -3.41
N ASP A 35 -14.80 5.11 -2.74
CA ASP A 35 -15.50 6.33 -2.35
C ASP A 35 -16.02 7.14 -3.57
N ASP A 36 -15.32 7.06 -4.70
CA ASP A 36 -15.69 7.73 -5.96
C ASP A 36 -16.71 6.96 -6.82
N MET A 37 -17.20 5.81 -6.36
CA MET A 37 -18.15 4.99 -7.12
C MET A 37 -19.53 5.64 -7.28
N PRO A 38 -20.26 5.34 -8.38
CA PRO A 38 -21.63 5.82 -8.56
C PRO A 38 -22.56 5.22 -7.49
N ALA A 39 -23.58 5.98 -7.10
CA ALA A 39 -24.51 5.58 -6.03
C ALA A 39 -25.65 4.66 -6.49
N ASP A 40 -25.80 4.40 -7.79
CA ASP A 40 -26.88 3.63 -8.40
C ASP A 40 -26.47 2.20 -8.81
N LEU A 41 -25.45 1.65 -8.17
CA LEU A 41 -25.03 0.26 -8.36
C LEU A 41 -26.12 -0.72 -7.92
N THR A 42 -26.17 -1.86 -8.60
CA THR A 42 -26.90 -3.03 -8.09
C THR A 42 -26.18 -3.63 -6.87
N GLU A 43 -26.90 -4.42 -6.08
CA GLU A 43 -26.33 -5.10 -4.90
C GLU A 43 -25.14 -6.00 -5.27
N ASP A 44 -25.21 -6.72 -6.39
CA ASP A 44 -24.12 -7.58 -6.86
C ASP A 44 -22.89 -6.75 -7.28
N GLU A 45 -23.09 -5.61 -7.94
CA GLU A 45 -21.99 -4.71 -8.34
C GLU A 45 -21.33 -4.03 -7.14
N GLU A 46 -22.11 -3.63 -6.14
CA GLU A 46 -21.60 -3.07 -4.89
C GLU A 46 -20.78 -4.12 -4.10
N ALA A 47 -21.28 -5.36 -4.01
CA ALA A 47 -20.59 -6.45 -3.33
C ALA A 47 -19.25 -6.79 -4.01
N ASP A 48 -19.24 -6.89 -5.35
CA ASP A 48 -18.02 -7.13 -6.12
C ASP A 48 -17.02 -5.97 -6.00
N ALA A 49 -17.50 -4.73 -5.99
CA ALA A 49 -16.67 -3.57 -5.80
C ALA A 49 -16.05 -3.52 -4.39
N PHE A 50 -16.86 -3.70 -3.35
CA PHE A 50 -16.40 -3.73 -1.96
C PHE A 50 -15.34 -4.81 -1.76
N LYS A 51 -15.57 -6.01 -2.29
CA LYS A 51 -14.59 -7.09 -2.23
C LYS A 51 -13.25 -6.68 -2.83
N ARG A 52 -13.27 -6.18 -4.06
CA ARG A 52 -12.06 -5.86 -4.83
C ARG A 52 -11.32 -4.63 -4.31
N LEU A 53 -12.05 -3.61 -3.85
CA LEU A 53 -11.50 -2.29 -3.53
C LEU A 53 -11.27 -2.07 -2.03
N CYS A 54 -11.99 -2.79 -1.17
CA CYS A 54 -11.85 -2.67 0.28
C CYS A 54 -11.30 -3.96 0.89
N ALA A 55 -12.01 -5.07 0.72
CA ALA A 55 -11.71 -6.31 1.45
C ALA A 55 -10.37 -6.96 1.01
N ASP A 56 -10.11 -7.06 -0.29
CA ASP A 56 -8.90 -7.69 -0.80
C ASP A 56 -7.62 -6.88 -0.44
N PRO A 57 -7.58 -5.53 -0.60
CA PRO A 57 -6.43 -4.73 -0.14
C PRO A 57 -6.23 -4.74 1.38
N ASP A 58 -7.31 -4.70 2.17
CA ASP A 58 -7.24 -4.85 3.63
C ASP A 58 -6.61 -6.19 4.00
N ALA A 59 -7.09 -7.28 3.40
CA ALA A 59 -6.62 -8.64 3.70
C ALA A 59 -5.11 -8.79 3.46
N VAL A 60 -4.58 -8.15 2.42
CA VAL A 60 -3.13 -8.14 2.13
C VAL A 60 -2.34 -7.50 3.26
N LEU A 61 -2.78 -6.34 3.77
CA LEU A 61 -2.08 -5.62 4.83
C LEU A 61 -2.30 -6.28 6.20
N THR A 62 -3.51 -6.79 6.46
CA THR A 62 -3.84 -7.58 7.65
C THR A 62 -2.97 -8.83 7.76
N ALA A 63 -2.70 -9.53 6.65
CA ALA A 63 -1.86 -10.72 6.62
C ALA A 63 -0.35 -10.44 6.53
N TRP A 64 0.06 -9.16 6.52
CA TRP A 64 1.46 -8.80 6.29
C TRP A 64 2.36 -9.24 7.45
N ASP A 65 3.40 -10.02 7.15
CA ASP A 65 4.27 -10.63 8.15
C ASP A 65 5.77 -10.28 7.97
N LYS A 66 6.10 -9.49 6.96
CA LYS A 66 7.48 -9.08 6.62
C LYS A 66 7.82 -7.70 7.18
N PRO A 67 9.09 -7.44 7.55
CA PRO A 67 9.52 -6.08 7.89
C PRO A 67 9.35 -5.13 6.70
N ALA A 68 9.18 -3.84 6.98
CA ALA A 68 9.40 -2.81 5.96
C ALA A 68 10.86 -2.89 5.46
N THR A 69 11.09 -2.54 4.19
CA THR A 69 12.43 -2.64 3.58
C THR A 69 13.13 -1.29 3.46
N THR A 70 12.37 -0.20 3.58
CA THR A 70 12.85 1.18 3.46
C THR A 70 12.32 2.04 4.60
N HIS A 71 12.96 3.19 4.80
CA HIS A 71 12.55 4.15 5.83
C HIS A 71 11.18 4.74 5.48
N GLU A 72 10.98 5.03 4.19
CA GLU A 72 9.72 5.53 3.68
C GLU A 72 8.58 4.52 3.92
N GLY A 73 8.79 3.25 3.58
CA GLY A 73 7.81 2.18 3.84
C GLY A 73 7.47 2.03 5.33
N ALA A 74 8.47 2.09 6.22
CA ALA A 74 8.25 2.01 7.66
C ALA A 74 7.45 3.21 8.20
N VAL A 75 7.76 4.43 7.76
CA VAL A 75 7.02 5.64 8.15
C VAL A 75 5.60 5.63 7.57
N ALA A 76 5.43 5.19 6.33
CA ALA A 76 4.12 5.05 5.71
C ALA A 76 3.23 4.07 6.48
N ALA A 77 3.78 2.94 6.93
CA ALA A 77 3.08 1.95 7.75
C ALA A 77 2.60 2.54 9.08
N LEU A 78 3.45 3.29 9.78
CA LEU A 78 3.06 3.96 11.04
C LEU A 78 1.97 5.02 10.83
N ARG A 79 2.05 5.78 9.74
CA ARG A 79 1.02 6.77 9.41
C ARG A 79 -0.32 6.12 9.09
N LEU A 80 -0.31 5.03 8.31
CA LEU A 80 -1.55 4.30 8.02
C LEU A 80 -2.12 3.66 9.30
N ALA A 81 -1.29 3.04 10.13
CA ALA A 81 -1.73 2.49 11.42
C ALA A 81 -2.38 3.55 12.32
N GLN A 82 -1.86 4.78 12.34
CA GLN A 82 -2.47 5.89 13.07
C GLN A 82 -3.86 6.24 12.54
N GLN A 83 -4.04 6.25 11.21
CA GLN A 83 -5.34 6.52 10.57
C GLN A 83 -6.36 5.42 10.92
N GLU A 84 -5.96 4.16 10.84
CA GLU A 84 -6.84 3.00 11.10
C GLU A 84 -7.24 2.85 12.58
N LEU A 85 -6.41 3.33 13.52
CA LEU A 85 -6.77 3.37 14.93
C LEU A 85 -7.98 4.27 15.22
N GLU A 86 -8.21 5.30 14.41
CA GLU A 86 -9.37 6.18 14.55
C GLU A 86 -10.67 5.51 14.03
N ALA A 87 -10.54 4.42 13.27
CA ALA A 87 -11.62 3.72 12.58
C ALA A 87 -11.91 2.30 13.12
N ASP A 88 -11.46 1.96 14.34
CA ASP A 88 -11.55 0.61 14.93
C ASP A 88 -10.83 -0.51 14.12
N GLY A 89 -9.76 -0.16 13.38
CA GLY A 89 -9.04 -1.02 12.41
C GLY A 89 -8.13 -2.12 12.99
N GLU A 90 -8.53 -2.85 14.02
CA GLU A 90 -7.84 -4.12 14.34
C GLU A 90 -8.38 -5.23 13.42
N PRO A 91 -7.57 -5.76 12.48
CA PRO A 91 -6.21 -6.27 12.71
C PRO A 91 -5.07 -5.60 11.93
N ILE A 92 -5.38 -4.72 10.97
CA ILE A 92 -4.39 -4.10 10.06
C ILE A 92 -3.34 -3.29 10.84
N VAL A 93 -3.76 -2.57 11.89
CA VAL A 93 -2.87 -1.76 12.75
C VAL A 93 -1.71 -2.57 13.30
N LYS A 94 -1.98 -3.76 13.84
CA LYS A 94 -0.96 -4.63 14.46
C LYS A 94 0.10 -5.04 13.46
N SER A 95 -0.34 -5.40 12.26
CA SER A 95 0.52 -5.82 11.17
C SER A 95 1.48 -4.70 10.73
N LEU A 96 0.93 -3.50 10.46
CA LEU A 96 1.70 -2.32 10.04
C LEU A 96 2.72 -1.88 11.08
N VAL A 97 2.33 -1.82 12.36
CA VAL A 97 3.24 -1.49 13.47
C VAL A 97 4.36 -2.52 13.58
N THR A 98 4.06 -3.81 13.46
CA THR A 98 5.06 -4.89 13.51
C THR A 98 6.07 -4.77 12.37
N ALA A 99 5.61 -4.48 11.15
CA ALA A 99 6.48 -4.31 10.00
C ALA A 99 7.44 -3.11 10.16
N ALA A 100 6.94 -1.99 10.70
CA ALA A 100 7.75 -0.82 10.99
C ALA A 100 8.76 -1.05 12.13
N LEU A 101 8.33 -1.67 13.24
CA LEU A 101 9.21 -1.99 14.37
C LEU A 101 10.40 -2.83 13.94
N ARG A 102 10.17 -3.91 13.20
CA ARG A 102 11.24 -4.80 12.73
C ARG A 102 12.25 -4.08 11.82
N TYR A 103 11.81 -3.11 11.04
CA TYR A 103 12.70 -2.27 10.25
C TYR A 103 13.63 -1.42 11.11
N PHE A 104 13.10 -0.73 12.13
CA PHE A 104 13.88 0.14 13.00
C PHE A 104 14.78 -0.64 13.97
N GLU A 105 14.32 -1.78 14.49
CA GLU A 105 15.12 -2.67 15.33
C GLU A 105 16.29 -3.29 14.56
N GLY A 106 16.05 -3.71 13.30
CA GLY A 106 17.10 -4.22 12.42
C GLY A 106 18.21 -3.21 12.13
N ARG A 107 17.92 -1.91 12.22
CA ARG A 107 18.92 -0.83 12.07
C ARG A 107 19.70 -0.51 13.34
N THR A 108 19.16 -0.86 14.51
CA THR A 108 19.81 -0.57 15.80
C THR A 108 20.80 -1.68 16.19
N ASN A 109 20.64 -2.86 15.60
CA ASN A 109 21.50 -4.03 15.80
C ASN A 109 22.56 -4.22 14.68
N ALA A 110 22.72 -3.25 13.78
CA ALA A 110 23.70 -3.23 12.68
C ALA A 110 24.76 -2.15 12.92
#